data_AF-A0A1C5L0X2-F1
#
_entry.id   AF-A0A1C5L0X2-F1
#
_cell.length_a   1.000
_cell.length_b   1.000
_cell.length_c   1.000
_cell.angle_alpha   90.00
_cell.angle_beta   90.00
_cell.angle_gamma   90.00
#
_symmetry.space_group_name_H-M   'P 1'
#
loop_
_entity.id
_entity.type
_entity.pdbx_description
1 polymer ?
#
loop_
_entity_poly.entity_id
_entity_poly.type
_entity_poly.pdbx_seq_one_letter_code
_entity_poly.pdbx_strand_id
1 'polypeptide(L)'
;MKQEAERAEKQLEHFRETMNRLTAASHVQTEYFGEHKKIEGYYQSRMQGQMLGCDRLMKQENLFGRLQLGYNPNRERVFLFANLKTSRYDTVASRYQKELKEYQQKTLLKGNNENRAYVSRYWEGASVLIEKCENKPWTRRSIASYLGRENMESLQKTLPFFVKEEEKKTLEKGRIRRKKLEEQIRQLRLEAGRQAAEEDREKLQEREQEIRELRREDTRGMYEENLLEAILIRKDASARTFLRKMNYAYDFQKKDIESYYRERKKTLGEVQAETEGDTERPEDEDE
;
A
#
# COMPACT_ATOMS: atom_id res chain seq x y z
N MET A 1 -31.13 6.21 15.96
CA MET A 1 -32.03 6.15 14.78
C MET A 1 -31.57 7.06 13.62
N LYS A 2 -31.91 8.36 13.54
CA LYS A 2 -31.56 9.20 12.35
C LYS A 2 -30.05 9.34 12.09
N GLN A 3 -29.26 9.64 13.12
CA GLN A 3 -27.80 9.80 12.98
C GLN A 3 -27.08 8.47 12.67
N GLU A 4 -27.63 7.33 13.08
CA GLU A 4 -27.07 6.01 12.78
C GLU A 4 -27.36 5.60 11.34
N ALA A 5 -28.58 5.87 10.86
CA ALA A 5 -28.94 5.65 9.46
C ALA A 5 -28.08 6.51 8.52
N GLU A 6 -27.88 7.79 8.86
CA GLU A 6 -27.02 8.69 8.08
C GLU A 6 -25.54 8.24 8.07
N ARG A 7 -25.03 7.72 9.19
CA ARG A 7 -23.68 7.15 9.25
C ARG A 7 -23.54 5.88 8.41
N ALA A 8 -24.54 5.00 8.46
CA ALA A 8 -24.55 3.78 7.67
C ALA A 8 -24.60 4.08 6.16
N GLU A 9 -25.40 5.06 5.75
CA GLU A 9 -25.49 5.51 4.37
C GLU A 9 -24.15 6.09 3.87
N LYS A 10 -23.52 6.99 4.64
CA LYS A 10 -22.18 7.52 4.32
C LYS A 10 -21.13 6.41 4.23
N GLN A 11 -21.23 5.39 5.08
CA GLN A 11 -20.31 4.26 5.05
C GLN A 11 -20.52 3.40 3.80
N LEU A 12 -21.77 3.19 3.38
CA LEU A 12 -22.09 2.48 2.14
C LEU A 12 -21.62 3.25 0.90
N GLU A 13 -21.81 4.57 0.87
CA GLU A 13 -21.26 5.44 -0.17
C GLU A 13 -19.73 5.34 -0.25
N HIS A 14 -19.06 5.34 0.90
CA HIS A 14 -17.62 5.16 0.97
C HIS A 14 -17.16 3.82 0.38
N PHE A 15 -17.88 2.72 0.63
CA PHE A 15 -17.55 1.42 0.04
C PHE A 15 -17.80 1.38 -1.47
N ARG A 16 -18.89 1.98 -1.95
CA ARG A 16 -19.17 2.12 -3.39
C ARG A 16 -18.07 2.91 -4.09
N GLU A 17 -17.66 4.03 -3.50
CA GLU A 17 -16.56 4.83 -4.01
C GLU A 17 -15.26 4.03 -4.06
N THR A 18 -14.97 3.26 -3.00
CA THR A 18 -13.79 2.40 -2.93
C THR A 18 -13.80 1.33 -4.04
N MET A 19 -14.94 0.70 -4.29
CA MET A 19 -15.10 -0.27 -5.37
C MET A 19 -14.89 0.36 -6.76
N ASN A 20 -15.47 1.53 -7.01
CA ASN A 20 -15.28 2.28 -8.25
C ASN A 20 -13.80 2.65 -8.47
N ARG A 21 -13.11 3.11 -7.42
CA ARG A 21 -11.68 3.41 -7.48
C ARG A 21 -10.80 2.19 -7.76
N LEU A 22 -11.15 1.03 -7.18
CA LEU A 22 -10.43 -0.23 -7.43
C LEU A 22 -10.64 -0.79 -8.83
N THR A 23 -11.72 -0.39 -9.51
CA THR A 23 -12.09 -0.91 -10.84
C THR A 23 -11.71 0.04 -11.97
N ALA A 24 -11.51 1.32 -11.68
CA ALA A 24 -11.10 2.30 -12.67
C ALA A 24 -9.64 2.11 -13.10
N ALA A 25 -9.45 1.63 -14.34
CA ALA A 25 -8.15 1.32 -14.93
C ALA A 25 -7.26 2.56 -15.15
N SER A 26 -7.86 3.74 -15.30
CA SER A 26 -7.14 5.00 -15.57
C SER A 26 -6.31 5.50 -14.38
N HIS A 27 -6.55 4.98 -13.18
CA HIS A 27 -5.91 5.49 -11.96
C HIS A 27 -4.56 4.86 -11.64
N VAL A 28 -4.13 3.82 -12.36
CA VAL A 28 -2.87 3.13 -12.08
C VAL A 28 -2.03 3.04 -13.35
N GLN A 29 -0.98 3.86 -13.41
CA GLN A 29 0.01 3.80 -14.49
C GLN A 29 1.23 3.05 -13.99
N THR A 30 1.67 2.03 -14.71
CA THR A 30 2.90 1.27 -14.40
C THR A 30 3.90 1.42 -15.52
N GLU A 31 5.11 1.82 -15.18
CA GLU A 31 6.26 1.93 -16.09
C GLU A 31 7.38 1.03 -15.58
N TYR A 32 8.06 0.36 -16.51
CA TYR A 32 9.27 -0.44 -16.26
C TYR A 32 10.45 0.23 -16.95
N PHE A 33 11.63 0.14 -16.35
CA PHE A 33 12.81 0.86 -16.82
C PHE A 33 13.97 -0.09 -17.05
N GLY A 34 14.21 -0.52 -18.30
CA GLY A 34 15.38 -1.36 -18.63
C GLY A 34 16.71 -0.61 -18.59
N GLU A 35 16.68 0.71 -18.55
CA GLU A 35 17.84 1.59 -18.51
C GLU A 35 18.05 2.18 -17.11
N HIS A 36 19.30 2.50 -16.79
CA HIS A 36 19.69 3.15 -15.53
C HIS A 36 19.04 4.54 -15.40
N LYS A 37 17.94 4.62 -14.65
CA LYS A 37 17.28 5.88 -14.31
C LYS A 37 17.27 6.10 -12.81
N LYS A 38 17.66 7.30 -12.38
CA LYS A 38 17.57 7.70 -10.98
C LYS A 38 16.13 7.70 -10.49
N ILE A 39 15.95 7.39 -9.22
CA ILE A 39 14.64 7.43 -8.56
C ILE A 39 14.20 8.87 -8.35
N GLU A 40 12.95 9.16 -8.74
CA GLU A 40 12.37 10.48 -8.60
C GLU A 40 12.04 10.78 -7.14
N GLY A 41 12.41 11.97 -6.66
CA GLY A 41 12.16 12.44 -5.30
C GLY A 41 13.01 11.73 -4.22
N TYR A 42 13.98 10.90 -4.63
CA TYR A 42 14.95 10.30 -3.72
C TYR A 42 16.25 11.10 -3.77
N TYR A 43 16.50 11.90 -2.73
CA TYR A 43 17.80 12.52 -2.50
C TYR A 43 18.64 11.63 -1.58
N GLN A 44 19.80 11.21 -2.08
CA GLN A 44 20.81 10.50 -1.32
C GLN A 44 21.75 11.54 -0.71
N SER A 45 21.90 11.52 0.62
CA SER A 45 22.89 12.38 1.27
C SER A 45 24.28 12.00 0.76
N ARG A 46 25.08 12.99 0.35
CA ARG A 46 26.48 12.81 -0.07
C ARG A 46 27.36 12.51 1.15
N MET A 47 27.11 11.42 1.86
CA MET A 47 28.08 10.93 2.84
C MET A 47 29.20 10.20 2.11
N GLN A 48 30.44 10.44 2.53
CA GLN A 48 31.64 9.73 2.03
C GLN A 48 31.38 8.22 2.05
N GLY A 49 31.59 7.55 0.91
CA GLY A 49 31.44 6.10 0.76
C GLY A 49 30.24 5.60 -0.07
N GLN A 50 29.31 6.46 -0.49
CA GLN A 50 28.25 6.08 -1.45
C GLN A 50 28.58 6.58 -2.86
N MET A 51 29.39 5.80 -3.58
CA MET A 51 29.86 6.18 -4.92
C MET A 51 28.83 5.98 -6.04
N LEU A 52 27.80 5.15 -5.80
CA LEU A 52 26.83 4.76 -6.83
C LEU A 52 25.43 5.26 -6.48
N GLY A 53 24.72 5.81 -7.47
CA GLY A 53 23.32 6.21 -7.33
C GLY A 53 22.38 5.00 -7.32
N CYS A 54 21.21 5.14 -6.69
CA CYS A 54 20.17 4.12 -6.77
C CYS A 54 19.41 4.19 -8.10
N ASP A 55 19.17 3.02 -8.69
CA ASP A 55 18.40 2.89 -9.92
C ASP A 55 16.95 2.57 -9.67
N ARG A 56 16.11 3.00 -10.59
CA ARG A 56 14.69 2.70 -10.66
C ARG A 56 14.43 1.55 -11.60
N LEU A 57 13.70 0.55 -11.11
CA LEU A 57 13.30 -0.64 -11.87
C LEU A 57 11.87 -0.52 -12.39
N MET A 58 10.99 -0.01 -11.53
CA MET A 58 9.58 0.16 -11.80
C MET A 58 9.07 1.43 -11.14
N LYS A 59 8.13 2.10 -11.80
CA LYS A 59 7.34 3.21 -11.25
C LYS A 59 5.88 2.84 -11.40
N GLN A 60 5.11 3.06 -10.34
CA GLN A 60 3.67 3.00 -10.38
C GLN A 60 3.12 4.29 -9.80
N GLU A 61 2.36 5.01 -10.60
CA GLU A 61 1.61 6.17 -10.13
C GLU A 61 0.17 5.78 -9.83
N ASN A 62 -0.36 6.32 -8.74
CA ASN A 62 -1.77 6.28 -8.44
C ASN A 62 -2.29 7.66 -8.00
N LEU A 63 -3.59 7.72 -7.69
CA LEU A 63 -4.25 8.94 -7.18
C LEU A 63 -3.65 9.45 -5.86
N PHE A 64 -3.10 8.56 -5.04
CA PHE A 64 -2.61 8.87 -3.70
C PHE A 64 -1.14 9.24 -3.67
N GLY A 65 -0.37 8.81 -4.67
CA GLY A 65 1.07 8.93 -4.64
C GLY A 65 1.79 8.19 -5.75
N ARG A 66 3.09 8.02 -5.52
CA ARG A 66 4.03 7.34 -6.40
C ARG A 66 4.73 6.23 -5.64
N LEU A 67 4.74 5.04 -6.22
CA LEU A 67 5.46 3.87 -5.77
C LEU A 67 6.59 3.61 -6.75
N GLN A 68 7.82 3.47 -6.26
CA GLN A 68 8.98 3.17 -7.08
C GLN A 68 9.69 1.96 -6.50
N LEU A 69 9.94 0.96 -7.33
CA LEU A 69 10.88 -0.11 -7.01
C LEU A 69 12.26 0.34 -7.49
N GLY A 70 13.26 0.20 -6.62
CA GLY A 70 14.63 0.55 -6.94
C GLY A 70 15.63 -0.48 -6.49
N TYR A 71 16.85 -0.35 -7.02
CA TYR A 71 18.02 -1.11 -6.63
C TYR A 71 19.07 -0.18 -6.05
N ASN A 72 19.60 -0.52 -4.88
CA ASN A 72 20.69 0.18 -4.22
C ASN A 72 21.99 -0.61 -4.44
N PRO A 73 22.86 -0.19 -5.35
CA PRO A 73 24.10 -0.92 -5.67
C PRO A 73 25.15 -0.88 -4.55
N ASN A 74 25.10 0.11 -3.66
CA ASN A 74 26.04 0.20 -2.54
C ASN A 74 25.74 -0.84 -1.46
N ARG A 75 24.50 -1.35 -1.41
CA ARG A 75 24.06 -2.34 -0.43
C ARG A 75 23.62 -3.66 -1.05
N GLU A 76 23.59 -3.71 -2.38
CA GLU A 76 23.09 -4.84 -3.17
C GLU A 76 21.67 -5.24 -2.76
N ARG A 77 20.79 -4.24 -2.62
CA ARG A 77 19.43 -4.42 -2.10
C ARG A 77 18.39 -3.78 -2.97
N VAL A 78 17.28 -4.49 -3.12
CA VAL A 78 16.05 -3.96 -3.71
C VAL A 78 15.27 -3.19 -2.65
N PHE A 79 14.62 -2.10 -3.05
CA PHE A 79 13.81 -1.32 -2.14
C PHE A 79 12.54 -0.79 -2.78
N LEU A 80 11.52 -0.62 -1.95
CA LEU A 80 10.27 0.05 -2.29
C LEU A 80 10.31 1.47 -1.73
N PHE A 81 10.10 2.45 -2.60
CA PHE A 81 9.99 3.86 -2.24
C PHE A 81 8.57 4.36 -2.51
N ALA A 82 7.84 4.72 -1.46
CA ALA A 82 6.50 5.28 -1.53
C ALA A 82 6.53 6.77 -1.20
N ASN A 83 5.88 7.59 -2.00
CA ASN A 83 5.78 9.04 -1.81
C ASN A 83 4.33 9.49 -1.99
N LEU A 84 3.79 10.27 -1.06
CA LEU A 84 2.45 10.85 -1.18
C LEU A 84 2.42 12.06 -2.11
N LYS A 85 1.35 12.16 -2.89
CA LYS A 85 1.00 13.41 -3.57
C LYS A 85 0.41 14.36 -2.51
N THR A 86 0.96 15.57 -2.43
CA THR A 86 0.53 16.64 -1.51
C THR A 86 -0.87 17.16 -1.85
N SER A 87 -1.31 17.02 -3.09
CA SER A 87 -2.66 17.36 -3.55
C SER A 87 -3.25 16.27 -4.45
N ARG A 88 -4.57 16.03 -4.35
CA ARG A 88 -5.31 15.12 -5.25
C ARG A 88 -5.29 15.58 -6.72
N TYR A 89 -4.97 16.86 -6.97
CA TYR A 89 -4.87 17.45 -8.30
C TYR A 89 -3.42 17.68 -8.75
N ASP A 90 -2.43 17.32 -7.93
CA ASP A 90 -1.01 17.39 -8.31
C ASP A 90 -0.68 16.26 -9.28
N THR A 91 -0.91 16.52 -10.57
CA THR A 91 -0.38 15.70 -11.68
C THR A 91 1.08 16.02 -11.99
N VAL A 92 1.63 17.07 -11.39
CA VAL A 92 2.98 17.56 -11.68
C VAL A 92 3.83 17.53 -10.42
N ALA A 93 4.61 16.45 -10.28
CA ALA A 93 5.68 16.39 -9.29
C ALA A 93 6.78 17.43 -9.63
N SER A 94 6.60 18.73 -9.39
CA SER A 94 7.66 19.68 -9.80
C SER A 94 7.79 21.07 -9.14
N ARG A 95 6.96 21.52 -8.19
CA ARG A 95 7.20 22.84 -7.56
C ARG A 95 7.49 22.83 -6.06
N TYR A 96 6.70 22.14 -5.24
CA TYR A 96 6.90 22.18 -3.78
C TYR A 96 8.04 21.29 -3.24
N GLN A 97 8.60 20.37 -4.05
CA GLN A 97 9.78 19.60 -3.64
C GLN A 97 11.10 20.38 -3.74
N LYS A 98 11.12 21.54 -4.44
CA LYS A 98 12.34 22.36 -4.58
C LYS A 98 12.70 23.14 -3.30
N GLU A 99 11.81 23.23 -2.32
CA GLU A 99 12.04 23.93 -1.05
C GLU A 99 12.31 23.00 0.14
N LEU A 100 12.48 21.68 -0.07
CA LEU A 100 12.82 20.73 1.00
C LEU A 100 14.33 20.70 1.28
N LYS A 101 14.94 21.89 1.41
CA LYS A 101 16.36 22.09 1.73
C LYS A 101 16.75 21.66 3.16
N GLU A 102 15.79 21.18 3.96
CA GLU A 102 16.02 20.72 5.35
C GLU A 102 15.73 19.22 5.59
N TYR A 103 15.36 18.45 4.55
CA TYR A 103 14.90 17.06 4.71
C TYR A 103 16.04 16.03 4.80
N GLN A 104 16.75 16.01 5.93
CA GLN A 104 17.79 15.02 6.23
C GLN A 104 17.45 14.00 7.33
N GLN A 105 16.22 13.96 7.85
CA GLN A 105 15.90 13.07 8.97
C GLN A 105 15.00 11.91 8.56
N LYS A 106 15.57 10.96 7.80
CA LYS A 106 14.98 9.63 7.63
C LYS A 106 15.27 8.80 8.88
N THR A 107 14.25 8.44 9.66
CA THR A 107 14.44 7.57 10.84
C THR A 107 14.46 6.11 10.43
N LEU A 108 15.50 5.36 10.82
CA LEU A 108 15.59 3.91 10.59
C LEU A 108 14.61 3.15 11.49
N LEU A 109 13.77 2.32 10.88
CA LEU A 109 12.85 1.40 11.51
C LEU A 109 13.31 -0.03 11.22
N LYS A 110 13.67 -0.77 12.27
CA LYS A 110 13.95 -2.22 12.16
C LYS A 110 12.65 -3.02 12.18
N GLY A 111 12.55 -4.04 11.33
CA GLY A 111 11.48 -5.04 11.36
C GLY A 111 11.96 -6.36 11.97
N ASN A 112 11.03 -7.26 12.30
CA ASN A 112 11.35 -8.62 12.78
C ASN A 112 12.07 -9.47 11.72
N ASN A 113 11.95 -9.10 10.45
CA ASN A 113 12.80 -9.57 9.37
C ASN A 113 13.82 -8.46 9.10
N GLU A 114 15.09 -8.80 8.83
CA GLU A 114 16.29 -7.96 8.57
C GLU A 114 16.15 -6.80 7.55
N ASN A 115 14.94 -6.59 7.01
CA ASN A 115 14.55 -5.46 6.19
C ASN A 115 14.61 -4.15 6.97
N ARG A 116 15.10 -3.10 6.30
CA ARG A 116 15.27 -1.76 6.87
C ARG A 116 14.18 -0.88 6.29
N ALA A 117 13.42 -0.20 7.14
CA ALA A 117 12.50 0.83 6.68
C ALA A 117 12.97 2.20 7.13
N TYR A 118 12.67 3.23 6.34
CA TYR A 118 12.99 4.61 6.64
C TYR A 118 11.77 5.46 6.37
N VAL A 119 11.54 6.43 7.25
CA VAL A 119 10.40 7.36 7.15
C VAL A 119 10.94 8.77 7.20
N SER A 120 10.47 9.61 6.28
CA SER A 120 10.62 11.07 6.37
C SER A 120 9.61 11.64 7.36
N ARG A 121 10.09 12.36 8.39
CA ARG A 121 9.22 13.06 9.33
C ARG A 121 8.65 14.31 8.68
N TYR A 122 7.44 14.25 8.12
CA TYR A 122 6.50 15.37 7.92
C TYR A 122 5.20 14.85 7.29
N TRP A 123 4.05 15.47 7.65
CA TRP A 123 2.71 15.02 7.25
C TRP A 123 2.35 15.35 5.78
N GLU A 124 2.95 16.40 5.21
CA GLU A 124 2.73 16.80 3.80
C GLU A 124 3.87 16.27 2.92
N GLY A 125 3.61 15.26 2.10
CA GLY A 125 4.63 14.65 1.23
C GLY A 125 5.48 13.57 1.91
N ALA A 126 4.97 12.94 2.97
CA ALA A 126 5.64 11.85 3.66
C ALA A 126 6.12 10.76 2.69
N SER A 127 7.41 10.41 2.80
CA SER A 127 8.02 9.35 2.00
C SER A 127 8.53 8.21 2.87
N VAL A 128 8.34 6.99 2.36
CA VAL A 128 8.72 5.74 3.00
C VAL A 128 9.64 4.98 2.08
N LEU A 129 10.76 4.48 2.62
CA LEU A 129 11.67 3.58 1.94
C LEU A 129 11.70 2.25 2.69
N ILE A 130 11.46 1.13 2.02
CA ILE A 130 11.64 -0.21 2.59
C ILE A 130 12.72 -0.90 1.77
N GLU A 131 13.89 -1.10 2.36
CA GLU A 131 14.95 -1.94 1.79
C GLU A 131 14.73 -3.38 2.24
N LYS A 132 14.82 -4.29 1.28
CA LYS A 132 14.71 -5.72 1.51
C LYS A 132 16.09 -6.35 1.43
N CYS A 133 16.37 -7.31 2.32
CA CYS A 133 17.57 -8.14 2.18
C CYS A 133 17.55 -8.89 0.83
N GLU A 134 18.74 -9.10 0.29
CA GLU A 134 18.98 -9.58 -1.06
C GLU A 134 18.29 -10.94 -1.35
N ASN A 135 17.92 -11.13 -2.63
CA ASN A 135 17.43 -12.40 -3.20
C ASN A 135 16.14 -12.99 -2.61
N LYS A 136 15.37 -12.24 -1.81
CA LYS A 136 14.02 -12.65 -1.39
C LYS A 136 12.96 -11.95 -2.24
N PRO A 137 11.91 -12.66 -2.71
CA PRO A 137 10.79 -12.01 -3.41
C PRO A 137 9.96 -11.16 -2.44
N TRP A 138 9.37 -10.08 -2.95
CA TRP A 138 8.35 -9.31 -2.26
C TRP A 138 7.11 -10.18 -2.05
N THR A 139 6.74 -10.33 -0.78
CA THR A 139 5.57 -11.08 -0.35
C THR A 139 4.65 -10.20 0.49
N ARG A 140 3.40 -10.61 0.64
CA ARG A 140 2.44 -9.93 1.53
C ARG A 140 3.00 -9.76 2.94
N ARG A 141 3.62 -10.81 3.49
CA ARG A 141 4.25 -10.80 4.82
C ARG A 141 5.36 -9.75 4.91
N SER A 142 6.13 -9.53 3.84
CA SER A 142 7.22 -8.55 3.87
C SER A 142 6.75 -7.09 3.89
N ILE A 143 5.54 -6.80 3.43
CA ILE A 143 4.95 -5.45 3.45
C ILE A 143 4.05 -5.28 4.69
N ALA A 144 3.34 -6.34 5.10
CA ALA A 144 2.39 -6.32 6.22
C ALA A 144 2.98 -5.81 7.53
N SER A 145 4.24 -6.16 7.84
CA SER A 145 4.94 -5.70 9.05
C SER A 145 5.11 -4.18 9.17
N TYR A 146 4.91 -3.45 8.07
CA TYR A 146 5.04 -2.00 7.99
C TYR A 146 3.70 -1.29 7.88
N LEU A 147 2.68 -1.95 7.31
CA LEU A 147 1.36 -1.34 7.11
C LEU A 147 0.64 -1.03 8.42
N GLY A 148 0.91 -1.74 9.52
CA GLY A 148 0.28 -1.47 10.81
C GLY A 148 0.95 -0.36 11.64
N ARG A 149 2.01 0.28 11.16
CA ARG A 149 2.77 1.27 11.94
C ARG A 149 2.23 2.68 11.68
N GLU A 150 2.00 3.46 12.73
CA GLU A 150 1.51 4.85 12.66
C GLU A 150 2.41 5.72 11.76
N ASN A 151 3.73 5.59 11.91
CA ASN A 151 4.71 6.35 11.13
C ASN A 151 4.78 5.94 9.64
N MET A 152 4.01 4.95 9.19
CA MET A 152 4.01 4.44 7.80
C MET A 152 2.71 4.78 7.06
N GLU A 153 2.03 5.85 7.48
CA GLU A 153 0.75 6.29 6.90
C GLU A 153 0.81 6.46 5.37
N SER A 154 1.93 6.99 4.84
CA SER A 154 2.12 7.13 3.39
C SER A 154 2.12 5.79 2.65
N LEU A 155 2.67 4.75 3.27
CA LEU A 155 2.61 3.40 2.71
C LEU A 155 1.18 2.87 2.71
N GLN A 156 0.42 3.07 3.78
CA GLN A 156 -0.99 2.66 3.87
C GLN A 156 -1.84 3.35 2.79
N LYS A 157 -1.69 4.67 2.66
CA LYS A 157 -2.42 5.50 1.68
C LYS A 157 -2.04 5.18 0.23
N THR A 158 -0.77 4.88 -0.05
CA THR A 158 -0.33 4.52 -1.41
C THR A 158 -0.63 3.06 -1.78
N LEU A 159 -0.83 2.19 -0.79
CA LEU A 159 -1.14 0.76 -0.97
C LEU A 159 -2.47 0.37 -0.31
N PRO A 160 -3.60 1.03 -0.66
CA PRO A 160 -4.88 0.85 0.03
C PRO A 160 -5.46 -0.57 -0.12
N PHE A 161 -4.99 -1.34 -1.09
CA PHE A 161 -5.42 -2.72 -1.34
C PHE A 161 -4.78 -3.74 -0.38
N PHE A 162 -3.79 -3.35 0.42
CA PHE A 162 -3.31 -4.21 1.50
C PHE A 162 -4.03 -3.98 2.84
N VAL A 163 -4.67 -2.82 3.04
CA VAL A 163 -5.49 -2.50 4.21
C VAL A 163 -6.89 -3.10 4.00
N LYS A 164 -7.36 -3.94 4.92
CA LYS A 164 -8.62 -4.71 4.78
C LYS A 164 -9.40 -4.85 6.08
N GLU A 165 -8.87 -4.32 7.17
CA GLU A 165 -9.33 -4.54 8.53
C GLU A 165 -10.74 -3.98 8.71
N GLU A 166 -11.02 -2.82 8.14
CA GLU A 166 -12.33 -2.17 8.22
C GLU A 166 -13.41 -2.95 7.45
N GLU A 167 -13.13 -3.36 6.21
CA GLU A 167 -14.08 -4.15 5.42
C GLU A 167 -14.34 -5.51 6.05
N LYS A 168 -13.31 -6.18 6.59
CA LYS A 168 -13.47 -7.46 7.29
C LYS A 168 -14.32 -7.33 8.55
N LYS A 169 -14.04 -6.33 9.39
CA LYS A 169 -14.82 -6.07 10.61
C LYS A 169 -16.27 -5.74 10.28
N THR A 170 -16.51 -4.96 9.22
CA THR A 170 -17.86 -4.59 8.81
C THR A 170 -18.62 -5.80 8.24
N LEU A 171 -17.96 -6.62 7.43
CA LEU A 171 -18.54 -7.86 6.88
C LEU A 171 -18.89 -8.87 7.98
N GLU A 172 -18.02 -9.03 8.98
CA GLU A 172 -18.27 -9.93 10.12
C GLU A 172 -19.47 -9.46 10.95
N LYS A 173 -19.56 -8.15 11.22
CA LYS A 173 -20.72 -7.55 11.91
C LYS A 173 -22.02 -7.74 11.10
N GLY A 174 -21.97 -7.55 9.78
CA GLY A 174 -23.09 -7.80 8.86
C GLY A 174 -23.59 -9.24 8.96
N ARG A 175 -22.68 -10.21 8.85
CA ARG A 175 -23.01 -11.65 8.95
C ARG A 175 -23.63 -12.03 10.29
N ILE A 176 -23.15 -11.45 11.40
CA ILE A 176 -23.73 -11.68 12.73
C ILE A 176 -25.14 -11.07 12.81
N ARG A 177 -25.35 -9.85 12.31
CA ARG A 177 -26.67 -9.20 12.30
C ARG A 177 -27.67 -9.98 11.45
N ARG A 178 -27.25 -10.48 10.29
CA ARG A 178 -28.06 -11.30 9.39
C ARG A 178 -28.56 -12.58 10.06
N LYS A 179 -27.68 -13.32 10.74
CA LYS A 179 -28.09 -14.50 11.52
C LYS A 179 -29.14 -14.16 12.57
N LYS A 180 -28.99 -13.03 13.28
CA LYS A 180 -29.99 -12.56 14.25
C LYS A 180 -31.32 -12.20 13.58
N LEU A 181 -31.30 -11.56 12.41
CA LEU A 181 -32.51 -11.23 11.64
C LEU A 181 -33.24 -12.50 11.19
N GLU A 182 -32.50 -13.52 10.71
CA GLU A 182 -33.08 -14.81 10.34
C GLU A 182 -33.74 -15.52 11.53
N GLU A 183 -33.11 -15.49 12.71
CA GLU A 183 -33.67 -16.01 13.96
C GLU A 183 -34.94 -15.24 14.39
N GLN A 184 -34.92 -13.91 14.33
CA GLN A 184 -36.08 -13.06 14.64
C GLN A 184 -37.25 -13.33 13.70
N ILE A 185 -37.01 -13.39 12.38
CA ILE A 185 -38.04 -13.72 11.39
C ILE A 185 -38.60 -15.13 11.67
N ARG A 186 -37.76 -16.09 12.05
CA ARG A 186 -38.22 -17.44 12.40
C ARG A 186 -39.11 -17.45 13.63
N GLN A 187 -38.74 -16.71 14.69
CA GLN A 187 -39.53 -16.60 15.92
C GLN A 187 -40.89 -15.95 15.63
N LEU A 188 -40.91 -14.81 14.93
CA LEU A 188 -42.15 -14.13 14.56
C LEU A 188 -43.08 -15.01 13.73
N ARG A 189 -42.55 -15.85 12.83
CA ARG A 189 -43.36 -16.83 12.07
C ARG A 189 -43.97 -17.91 12.95
N LEU A 190 -43.20 -18.44 13.91
CA LEU A 190 -43.69 -19.45 14.84
C LEU A 190 -44.80 -18.89 15.73
N GLU A 191 -44.64 -17.66 16.21
CA GLU A 191 -45.63 -17.01 17.06
C GLU A 191 -46.86 -16.57 16.27
N ALA A 192 -46.70 -16.10 15.02
CA ALA A 192 -47.82 -15.82 14.13
C ALA A 192 -48.64 -17.08 13.83
N GLY A 193 -47.98 -18.24 13.65
CA GLY A 193 -48.67 -19.53 13.50
C GLY A 193 -49.46 -19.97 14.74
N ARG A 194 -49.02 -19.60 15.95
CA ARG A 194 -49.74 -19.86 17.21
C ARG A 194 -50.96 -18.94 17.38
N GLN A 195 -50.82 -17.65 17.09
CA GLN A 195 -51.89 -16.66 17.23
C GLN A 195 -52.92 -16.69 16.11
N ALA A 196 -52.56 -17.22 14.94
CA ALA A 196 -53.54 -17.54 13.90
C ALA A 196 -54.61 -18.54 14.37
N ALA A 197 -54.31 -19.34 15.41
CA ALA A 197 -55.28 -20.20 16.07
C ALA A 197 -56.15 -19.47 17.12
N GLU A 198 -55.77 -18.26 17.54
CA GLU A 198 -56.45 -17.43 18.55
C GLU A 198 -57.28 -16.26 17.94
N GLU A 199 -57.45 -16.22 16.61
CA GLU A 199 -58.29 -15.26 15.83
C GLU A 199 -57.97 -13.74 15.98
N ASP A 200 -56.80 -13.36 16.47
CA ASP A 200 -56.45 -11.95 16.68
C ASP A 200 -55.85 -11.29 15.40
N ARG A 201 -56.73 -10.79 14.52
CA ARG A 201 -56.38 -10.29 13.17
C ARG A 201 -55.45 -9.07 13.17
N GLU A 202 -55.56 -8.17 14.14
CA GLU A 202 -54.74 -6.95 14.19
C GLU A 202 -53.28 -7.29 14.54
N LYS A 203 -53.05 -8.17 15.52
CA LYS A 203 -51.71 -8.63 15.91
C LYS A 203 -51.01 -9.40 14.78
N LEU A 204 -51.77 -10.16 13.98
CA LEU A 204 -51.24 -10.83 12.80
C LEU A 204 -50.76 -9.81 11.75
N GLN A 205 -51.52 -8.75 11.50
CA GLN A 205 -51.13 -7.69 10.56
C GLN A 205 -49.88 -6.94 11.01
N GLU A 206 -49.77 -6.57 12.29
CA GLU A 206 -48.59 -5.91 12.84
C GLU A 206 -47.32 -6.78 12.68
N ARG A 207 -47.42 -8.07 12.97
CA ARG A 207 -46.30 -9.03 12.82
C ARG A 207 -45.93 -9.28 11.37
N GLU A 208 -46.89 -9.33 10.47
CA GLU A 208 -46.61 -9.40 9.04
C GLU A 208 -45.86 -8.16 8.54
N GLN A 209 -46.23 -6.98 9.04
CA GLN A 209 -45.50 -5.73 8.74
C GLN A 209 -44.08 -5.80 9.29
N GLU A 210 -43.90 -6.24 10.53
CA GLU A 210 -42.58 -6.41 11.15
C GLU A 210 -41.70 -7.41 10.36
N ILE A 211 -42.25 -8.56 9.95
CA ILE A 211 -41.54 -9.53 9.09
C ILE A 211 -41.17 -8.89 7.74
N ARG A 212 -42.04 -8.07 7.14
CA ARG A 212 -41.73 -7.38 5.88
C ARG A 212 -40.60 -6.38 6.06
N GLU A 213 -40.55 -5.65 7.16
CA GLU A 213 -39.48 -4.71 7.49
C GLU A 213 -38.15 -5.43 7.71
N LEU A 214 -38.14 -6.51 8.49
CA LEU A 214 -36.94 -7.32 8.74
C LEU A 214 -36.40 -7.94 7.43
N ARG A 215 -37.28 -8.35 6.50
CA ARG A 215 -36.85 -8.83 5.16
C ARG A 215 -36.23 -7.72 4.32
N ARG A 216 -36.73 -6.48 4.42
CA ARG A 216 -36.12 -5.34 3.73
C ARG A 216 -34.75 -5.03 4.30
N GLU A 217 -34.58 -5.11 5.62
CA GLU A 217 -33.27 -4.98 6.28
C GLU A 217 -32.31 -6.08 5.82
N ASP A 218 -32.75 -7.34 5.80
CA ASP A 218 -31.95 -8.50 5.34
C ASP A 218 -31.49 -8.33 3.88
N THR A 219 -32.40 -7.91 2.98
CA THR A 219 -32.07 -7.66 1.57
C THR A 219 -31.00 -6.57 1.41
N ARG A 220 -31.10 -5.49 2.21
CA ARG A 220 -30.08 -4.42 2.23
C ARG A 220 -28.75 -4.94 2.76
N GLY A 221 -28.77 -5.65 3.89
CA GLY A 221 -27.57 -6.26 4.47
C GLY A 221 -26.86 -7.19 3.49
N MET A 222 -27.60 -8.02 2.76
CA MET A 222 -27.04 -8.89 1.72
C MET A 222 -26.33 -8.11 0.60
N TYR A 223 -26.89 -6.97 0.17
CA TYR A 223 -26.23 -6.11 -0.82
C TYR A 223 -24.90 -5.55 -0.29
N GLU A 224 -24.89 -5.09 0.96
CA GLU A 224 -23.67 -4.58 1.61
C GLU A 224 -22.62 -5.68 1.79
N GLU A 225 -23.02 -6.88 2.21
CA GLU A 225 -22.14 -8.05 2.32
C GLU A 225 -21.49 -8.39 0.97
N ASN A 226 -22.29 -8.46 -0.09
CA ASN A 226 -21.81 -8.75 -1.45
C ASN A 226 -20.81 -7.68 -1.94
N LEU A 227 -21.09 -6.40 -1.66
CA LEU A 227 -20.18 -5.31 -2.01
C LEU A 227 -18.84 -5.43 -1.27
N LEU A 228 -18.88 -5.70 0.04
CA LEU A 228 -17.68 -5.87 0.86
C LEU A 228 -16.85 -7.08 0.42
N GLU A 229 -17.49 -8.21 0.11
CA GLU A 229 -16.81 -9.38 -0.44
C GLU A 229 -16.14 -9.08 -1.79
N ALA A 230 -16.84 -8.38 -2.69
CA ALA A 230 -16.29 -7.94 -3.97
C ALA A 230 -15.06 -7.04 -3.78
N ILE A 231 -15.12 -6.07 -2.85
CA ILE A 231 -13.99 -5.20 -2.51
C ILE A 231 -12.80 -6.03 -2.00
N LEU A 232 -13.03 -6.96 -1.08
CA LEU A 232 -11.96 -7.82 -0.53
C LEU A 232 -11.28 -8.66 -1.62
N ILE A 233 -12.06 -9.28 -2.51
CA ILE A 233 -11.55 -10.07 -3.64
C ILE A 233 -10.71 -9.18 -4.58
N ARG A 234 -11.20 -7.98 -4.90
CA ARG A 234 -10.48 -7.02 -5.76
C ARG A 234 -9.18 -6.56 -5.10
N LYS A 235 -9.20 -6.21 -3.81
CA LYS A 235 -8.00 -5.85 -3.04
C LYS A 235 -6.99 -7.02 -3.05
N ASP A 236 -7.46 -8.26 -2.89
CA ASP A 236 -6.63 -9.46 -2.98
C ASP A 236 -5.98 -9.66 -4.36
N ALA A 237 -6.73 -9.45 -5.43
CA ALA A 237 -6.23 -9.52 -6.79
C ALA A 237 -5.18 -8.43 -7.05
N SER A 238 -5.49 -7.18 -6.71
CA SER A 238 -4.57 -6.03 -6.87
C SER A 238 -3.28 -6.21 -6.09
N ALA A 239 -3.34 -6.72 -4.84
CA ALA A 239 -2.16 -7.03 -4.06
C ALA A 239 -1.27 -8.10 -4.72
N ARG A 240 -1.88 -9.16 -5.28
CA ARG A 240 -1.14 -10.21 -5.99
C ARG A 240 -0.48 -9.68 -7.25
N THR A 241 -1.24 -8.94 -8.06
CA THR A 241 -0.75 -8.34 -9.30
C THR A 241 0.39 -7.37 -9.03
N PHE A 242 0.25 -6.50 -8.03
CA PHE A 242 1.28 -5.56 -7.62
C PHE A 242 2.60 -6.27 -7.23
N LEU A 243 2.52 -7.26 -6.34
CA LEU A 243 3.69 -8.03 -5.93
C LEU A 243 4.34 -8.79 -7.08
N ARG A 244 3.54 -9.36 -7.99
CA ARG A 244 4.05 -10.03 -9.20
C ARG A 244 4.81 -9.05 -10.09
N LYS A 245 4.27 -7.85 -10.32
CA LYS A 245 4.93 -6.79 -11.11
C LYS A 245 6.26 -6.36 -10.48
N MET A 246 6.29 -6.18 -9.16
CA MET A 246 7.52 -5.83 -8.44
C MET A 246 8.60 -6.90 -8.58
N ASN A 247 8.24 -8.17 -8.35
CA ASN A 247 9.21 -9.27 -8.46
C ASN A 247 9.70 -9.41 -9.91
N TYR A 248 8.78 -9.34 -10.88
CA TYR A 248 9.12 -9.40 -12.29
C TYR A 248 10.08 -8.28 -12.71
N ALA A 249 9.86 -7.04 -12.26
CA ALA A 249 10.73 -5.92 -12.59
C ALA A 249 12.17 -6.14 -12.13
N TYR A 250 12.37 -6.71 -10.93
CA TYR A 250 13.71 -7.06 -10.48
C TYR A 250 14.27 -8.25 -11.25
N ASP A 251 13.54 -9.35 -11.34
CA ASP A 251 14.03 -10.59 -11.97
C ASP A 251 14.42 -10.38 -13.44
N PHE A 252 13.67 -9.53 -14.17
CA PHE A 252 13.96 -9.19 -15.56
C PHE A 252 15.27 -8.42 -15.73
N GLN A 253 15.64 -7.57 -14.78
CA GLN A 253 16.76 -6.63 -14.90
C GLN A 253 17.97 -7.01 -14.04
N LYS A 254 17.80 -7.99 -13.16
CA LYS A 254 18.79 -8.38 -12.15
C LYS A 254 20.15 -8.64 -12.76
N LYS A 255 20.21 -9.46 -13.81
CA LYS A 255 21.48 -9.87 -14.45
C LYS A 255 22.24 -8.66 -15.01
N ASP A 256 21.54 -7.78 -15.73
CA ASP A 256 22.15 -6.62 -16.38
C ASP A 256 22.60 -5.58 -15.35
N ILE A 257 21.79 -5.35 -14.32
CA ILE A 257 22.10 -4.43 -13.21
C ILE A 257 23.29 -4.93 -12.39
N GLU A 258 23.32 -6.22 -12.04
CA GLU A 258 24.42 -6.81 -11.29
C GLU A 258 25.72 -6.78 -12.08
N SER A 259 25.68 -7.06 -13.39
CA SER A 259 26.86 -6.97 -14.26
C SER A 259 27.38 -5.54 -14.36
N TYR A 260 26.50 -4.59 -14.65
CA TYR A 260 26.83 -3.18 -14.78
C TYR A 260 27.50 -2.63 -13.51
N TYR A 261 26.92 -2.89 -12.35
CA TYR A 261 27.48 -2.39 -11.09
C TYR A 261 28.74 -3.14 -10.65
N ARG A 262 28.92 -4.41 -11.05
CA ARG A 262 30.18 -5.13 -10.82
C ARG A 262 31.33 -4.49 -11.60
N GLU A 263 31.13 -4.19 -12.88
CA GLU A 263 32.12 -3.51 -13.74
C GLU A 263 32.41 -2.09 -13.22
N ARG A 264 31.36 -1.37 -12.82
CA ARG A 264 31.51 -0.01 -12.29
C ARG A 264 32.23 0.04 -10.94
N LYS A 265 32.02 -0.95 -10.07
CA LYS A 265 32.78 -1.10 -8.82
C LYS A 265 34.25 -1.43 -9.09
N LYS A 266 34.53 -2.27 -10.09
CA LYS A 266 35.90 -2.62 -10.50
C LYS A 266 36.66 -1.40 -10.99
N THR A 267 36.08 -0.65 -11.94
CA THR A 267 36.68 0.59 -12.47
C THR A 267 36.86 1.66 -11.40
N LEU A 268 35.90 1.83 -10.48
CA LEU A 268 36.07 2.74 -9.34
C LEU A 268 37.19 2.30 -8.39
N GLY A 269 37.32 1.00 -8.14
CA GLY A 269 38.40 0.45 -7.31
C GLY A 269 39.78 0.61 -7.96
N GLU A 270 39.87 0.43 -9.28
CA GLU A 270 41.09 0.68 -10.06
C GLU A 270 41.49 2.16 -9.98
N VAL A 271 40.54 3.09 -10.20
CA VAL A 271 40.79 4.54 -10.08
C VAL A 271 41.21 4.94 -8.67
N GLN A 272 40.61 4.36 -7.63
CA GLN A 272 41.00 4.62 -6.24
C GLN A 272 42.42 4.12 -5.93
N ALA A 273 42.77 2.92 -6.40
CA ALA A 273 44.11 2.35 -6.23
C ALA A 273 45.19 3.14 -6.99
N GLU A 274 44.89 3.67 -8.18
CA GLU A 274 45.79 4.56 -8.92
C GLU A 274 46.01 5.88 -8.16
N THR A 275 44.95 6.49 -7.61
CA THR A 275 45.10 7.73 -6.82
C THR A 275 45.77 7.56 -5.46
N GLU A 276 45.71 6.36 -4.86
CA GLU A 276 46.43 6.05 -3.61
C GLU A 276 47.89 5.63 -3.89
N GLY A 277 48.17 5.01 -5.05
CA GLY A 277 49.52 4.61 -5.47
C GLY A 277 50.42 5.75 -5.95
N ASP A 278 49.85 6.89 -6.35
CA ASP A 278 50.61 8.08 -6.76
C ASP A 278 51.04 8.98 -5.58
N THR A 279 50.66 8.65 -4.35
CA THR A 279 51.03 9.41 -3.13
C THR A 279 52.32 8.93 -2.43
N GLU A 280 53.00 7.90 -2.93
CA GLU A 280 54.30 7.45 -2.39
C GLU A 280 55.42 7.53 -3.44
N ARG A 281 55.83 8.75 -3.77
CA ARG A 281 57.23 9.03 -4.10
C ARG A 281 57.70 10.18 -3.21
N PRO A 282 58.58 9.94 -2.23
CA PRO A 282 59.40 11.02 -1.73
C PRO A 282 60.24 11.50 -2.93
N GLU A 283 60.09 12.77 -3.30
CA GLU A 283 61.11 13.45 -4.06
C GLU A 283 62.34 13.48 -3.14
N ASP A 284 63.30 12.59 -3.42
CA ASP A 284 64.66 12.73 -2.89
C ASP A 284 65.21 14.05 -3.47
N GLU A 285 65.14 15.12 -2.66
CA GLU A 285 65.91 16.34 -2.88
C GLU A 285 67.38 16.02 -2.62
N ASP A 286 68.13 15.79 -3.70
CA ASP A 286 69.60 15.84 -3.69
C ASP A 286 70.05 17.31 -3.51
N GLU A 287 70.52 17.65 -2.30
CA GLU A 287 71.51 18.72 -2.05
C GLU A 287 72.71 18.19 -1.25
#